data_AF-A0A354HIL3-F1
#
_entry.id   AF-A0A354HIL3-F1
#
_cell.length_a   1.000
_cell.length_b   1.000
_cell.length_c   1.000
_cell.angle_alpha   90.00
_cell.angle_beta   90.00
_cell.angle_gamma   90.00
#
_symmetry.space_group_name_H-M   'P 1'
#
loop_
_entity.id
_entity.type
_entity.pdbx_description
1 polymer ?
#
loop_
_entity_poly.entity_id
_entity_poly.type
_entity_poly.pdbx_seq_one_letter_code
_entity_poly.pdbx_strand_id
1 'polypeptide(L)'
;MPKKEKEKTSEASALKEKLFMKRKNTGFEMSEAETAKADKFCEGYKSFLDTAKTEREACAEAVRLAEAAGFVPFDKGASYKPGDRVYSVNRGKAVILAIIGKKPVSGGVNIAAAHIDSPRIDLKQNPLYESEGLGYFKTHYYGGIK
;
A
#
# COMPACT_ATOMS: atom_id res chain seq x y z
N MET A 1 -35.76 -46.54 -18.28
CA MET A 1 -34.92 -45.33 -18.21
C MET A 1 -33.87 -45.54 -17.13
N PRO A 2 -32.57 -45.48 -17.47
CA PRO A 2 -31.49 -45.92 -16.58
C PRO A 2 -31.34 -44.97 -15.38
N LYS A 3 -31.14 -45.59 -14.21
CA LYS A 3 -30.89 -44.93 -12.93
C LYS A 3 -29.64 -44.05 -13.05
N LYS A 4 -29.75 -42.76 -12.72
CA LYS A 4 -28.59 -41.88 -12.45
C LYS A 4 -27.78 -42.53 -11.32
N GLU A 5 -26.63 -43.10 -11.67
CA GLU A 5 -25.63 -43.49 -10.70
C GLU A 5 -25.24 -42.25 -9.90
N LYS A 6 -25.42 -42.33 -8.57
CA LYS A 6 -24.87 -41.35 -7.64
C LYS A 6 -23.36 -41.35 -7.86
N GLU A 7 -22.84 -40.27 -8.44
CA GLU A 7 -21.40 -39.99 -8.47
C GLU A 7 -20.86 -40.18 -7.05
N LYS A 8 -20.12 -41.26 -6.86
CA LYS A 8 -19.30 -41.45 -5.67
C LYS A 8 -18.36 -40.26 -5.63
N THR A 9 -18.43 -39.48 -4.55
CA THR A 9 -17.45 -38.44 -4.22
C THR A 9 -16.07 -39.10 -4.20
N SER A 10 -15.36 -39.02 -5.33
CA SER A 10 -14.01 -39.57 -5.46
C SER A 10 -13.09 -38.81 -4.50
N GLU A 11 -12.04 -39.45 -4.01
CA GLU A 11 -11.03 -38.78 -3.17
C GLU A 11 -10.48 -37.52 -3.87
N ALA A 12 -10.40 -37.53 -5.20
CA ALA A 12 -10.03 -36.39 -6.02
C ALA A 12 -11.03 -35.21 -5.91
N SER A 13 -12.34 -35.48 -5.83
CA SER A 13 -13.37 -34.45 -5.63
C SER A 13 -13.26 -33.80 -4.24
N ALA A 14 -13.05 -34.61 -3.20
CA ALA A 14 -12.83 -34.13 -1.83
C ALA A 14 -11.53 -33.32 -1.68
N LEU A 15 -10.44 -33.77 -2.31
CA LEU A 15 -9.17 -33.04 -2.36
C LEU A 15 -9.31 -31.72 -3.11
N LYS A 16 -10.03 -31.70 -4.23
CA LYS A 16 -10.31 -30.48 -4.99
C LYS A 16 -11.06 -29.47 -4.13
N GLU A 17 -12.07 -29.90 -3.41
CA GLU A 17 -12.85 -29.02 -2.54
C GLU A 17 -12.01 -28.41 -1.40
N LYS A 18 -11.07 -29.19 -0.85
CA LYS A 18 -10.21 -28.77 0.26
C LYS A 18 -9.03 -27.89 -0.17
N LEU A 19 -8.46 -28.15 -1.34
CA LEU A 19 -7.21 -27.53 -1.78
C LEU A 19 -7.43 -26.36 -2.74
N PHE A 20 -8.56 -26.31 -3.45
CA PHE A 20 -8.76 -25.28 -4.47
C PHE A 20 -9.37 -24.04 -3.83
N MET A 21 -8.80 -22.88 -4.18
CA MET A 21 -9.35 -21.60 -3.77
C MET A 21 -10.73 -21.40 -4.40
N LYS A 22 -11.78 -21.39 -3.57
CA LYS A 22 -13.12 -21.00 -3.99
C LYS A 22 -13.19 -19.48 -3.99
N ARG A 23 -13.22 -18.87 -5.18
CA ARG A 23 -13.40 -17.42 -5.30
C ARG A 23 -14.83 -17.07 -4.95
N LYS A 24 -15.00 -16.29 -3.90
CA LYS A 24 -16.29 -15.78 -3.45
C LYS A 24 -16.18 -14.29 -3.22
N ASN A 25 -17.28 -13.58 -3.40
CA ASN A 25 -17.30 -12.15 -3.18
C ASN A 25 -17.41 -11.90 -1.67
N THR A 26 -16.34 -11.34 -1.10
CA THR A 26 -16.21 -11.11 0.34
C THR A 26 -17.34 -10.23 0.89
N GLY A 27 -17.87 -9.27 0.11
CA GLY A 27 -18.98 -8.42 0.53
C GLY A 27 -20.31 -9.14 0.76
N PHE A 28 -20.52 -10.32 0.14
CA PHE A 28 -21.71 -11.14 0.39
C PHE A 28 -21.51 -12.18 1.51
N GLU A 29 -20.27 -12.42 1.93
CA GLU A 29 -19.96 -13.43 2.95
C GLU A 29 -19.69 -12.84 4.33
N MET A 30 -19.23 -11.59 4.40
CA MET A 30 -18.95 -10.93 5.66
C MET A 30 -20.23 -10.69 6.47
N SER A 31 -20.15 -10.96 7.76
CA SER A 31 -21.17 -10.53 8.73
C SER A 31 -21.17 -9.00 8.89
N GLU A 32 -22.26 -8.44 9.41
CA GLU A 32 -22.35 -7.00 9.70
C GLU A 32 -21.22 -6.52 10.62
N ALA A 33 -20.82 -7.32 11.60
CA ALA A 33 -19.73 -6.99 12.52
C ALA A 33 -18.37 -6.93 11.81
N GLU A 34 -18.11 -7.84 10.87
CA GLU A 34 -16.89 -7.82 10.06
C GLU A 34 -16.87 -6.63 9.10
N THR A 35 -18.00 -6.32 8.47
CA THR A 35 -18.15 -5.15 7.58
C THR A 35 -17.89 -3.86 8.35
N ALA A 36 -18.51 -3.68 9.52
CA ALA A 36 -18.28 -2.51 10.37
C ALA A 36 -16.81 -2.37 10.80
N LYS A 37 -16.11 -3.49 11.04
CA LYS A 37 -14.67 -3.48 11.34
C LYS A 37 -13.83 -3.05 10.13
N ALA A 38 -14.18 -3.51 8.93
CA ALA A 38 -13.52 -3.11 7.69
C ALA A 38 -13.73 -1.62 7.39
N ASP A 39 -14.96 -1.12 7.53
CA ASP A 39 -15.27 0.30 7.35
C ASP A 39 -14.47 1.18 8.32
N LYS A 40 -14.41 0.78 9.60
CA LYS A 40 -13.59 1.48 10.60
C LYS A 40 -12.10 1.49 10.25
N PHE A 41 -11.59 0.41 9.67
CA PHE A 41 -10.20 0.36 9.18
C PHE A 41 -9.96 1.35 8.03
N CYS A 42 -10.93 1.48 7.12
CA CYS A 42 -10.86 2.39 5.97
C CYS A 42 -10.82 3.88 6.37
N GLU A 43 -11.31 4.27 7.55
CA GLU A 43 -11.25 5.67 7.99
C GLU A 43 -9.81 6.19 8.09
N GLY A 44 -8.89 5.40 8.64
CA GLY A 44 -7.48 5.76 8.69
C GLY A 44 -6.85 5.88 7.29
N TYR A 45 -7.29 5.02 6.36
CA TYR A 45 -6.86 5.09 4.96
C TYR A 45 -7.36 6.36 4.27
N LYS A 46 -8.62 6.75 4.47
CA LYS A 46 -9.17 8.01 3.94
C LYS A 46 -8.38 9.21 4.45
N SER A 47 -8.14 9.29 5.77
CA SER A 47 -7.35 10.38 6.35
C SER A 47 -5.91 10.45 5.81
N PHE A 48 -5.27 9.29 5.59
CA PHE A 48 -3.96 9.24 4.94
C PHE A 48 -4.04 9.81 3.53
N LEU A 49 -4.99 9.36 2.71
CA LEU A 49 -5.19 9.86 1.35
C LEU A 49 -5.49 11.36 1.31
N ASP A 50 -6.20 11.91 2.29
CA ASP A 50 -6.50 13.34 2.38
C ASP A 50 -5.27 14.20 2.65
N THR A 51 -4.28 13.64 3.35
CA THR A 51 -3.03 14.33 3.66
C THR A 51 -1.96 14.10 2.58
N ALA A 52 -1.94 12.92 1.96
CA ALA A 52 -0.84 12.44 1.12
C ALA A 52 -1.15 12.56 -0.39
N LYS A 53 -1.24 13.80 -0.92
CA LYS A 53 -1.60 14.03 -2.34
C LYS A 53 -0.40 13.97 -3.28
N THR A 54 0.78 14.32 -2.80
CA THR A 54 2.06 14.27 -3.53
C THR A 54 3.01 13.24 -2.91
N GLU A 55 4.04 12.84 -3.65
CA GLU A 55 5.03 11.89 -3.15
C GLU A 55 5.77 12.41 -1.90
N ARG A 56 5.89 13.74 -1.78
CA ARG A 56 6.52 14.39 -0.63
C ARG A 56 5.64 14.34 0.61
N GLU A 57 4.36 14.63 0.46
CA GLU A 57 3.39 14.55 1.54
C GLU A 57 3.19 13.11 1.99
N ALA A 58 3.07 12.17 1.04
CA ALA A 58 2.98 10.75 1.32
C ALA A 58 4.22 10.23 2.09
N CYS A 59 5.41 10.66 1.68
CA CYS A 59 6.65 10.31 2.38
C CYS A 59 6.66 10.88 3.81
N ALA A 60 6.28 12.15 4.00
CA ALA A 60 6.25 12.79 5.31
C ALA A 60 5.21 12.15 6.24
N GLU A 61 4.01 11.88 5.74
CA GLU A 61 2.94 11.26 6.52
C GLU A 61 3.27 9.80 6.89
N ALA A 62 3.88 9.04 5.97
CA ALA A 62 4.34 7.69 6.27
C ALA A 62 5.41 7.68 7.37
N VAL A 63 6.34 8.64 7.37
CA VAL A 63 7.35 8.78 8.44
C VAL A 63 6.68 9.14 9.77
N ARG A 64 5.75 10.11 9.78
CA ARG A 64 5.02 10.50 10.99
C ARG A 64 4.27 9.33 11.63
N LEU A 65 3.59 8.53 10.80
CA LEU A 65 2.89 7.32 11.26
C LEU A 65 3.85 6.23 11.72
N ALA A 66 4.99 6.06 11.04
CA ALA A 66 6.01 5.09 11.44
C ALA A 66 6.63 5.46 12.80
N GLU A 67 6.99 6.72 13.01
CA GLU A 67 7.52 7.20 14.29
C GLU A 67 6.52 7.02 15.43
N ALA A 68 5.24 7.33 15.20
CA ALA A 68 4.17 7.06 16.16
C ALA A 68 4.01 5.55 16.47
N ALA A 69 4.41 4.67 15.54
CA ALA A 69 4.44 3.21 15.72
C ALA A 69 5.78 2.68 16.26
N GLY A 70 6.68 3.57 16.72
CA GLY A 70 7.95 3.22 17.34
C GLY A 70 9.09 2.91 16.36
N PHE A 71 8.97 3.32 15.09
CA PHE A 71 10.11 3.27 14.17
C PHE A 71 11.07 4.42 14.46
N VAL A 72 12.37 4.16 14.27
CA VAL A 72 13.44 5.16 14.41
C VAL A 72 14.24 5.29 13.12
N PRO A 73 14.93 6.43 12.88
CA PRO A 73 15.82 6.56 11.73
C PRO A 73 16.88 5.45 11.71
N PHE A 74 17.11 4.88 10.53
CA PHE A 74 18.19 3.93 10.31
C PHE A 74 19.54 4.64 10.37
N ASP A 75 20.45 4.06 11.14
CA ASP A 75 21.84 4.49 11.29
C ASP A 75 22.75 3.34 10.85
N LYS A 76 23.65 3.64 9.92
CA LYS A 76 24.64 2.69 9.41
C LYS A 76 25.64 2.24 10.46
N GLY A 77 25.88 3.05 11.49
CA GLY A 77 26.79 2.75 12.60
C GLY A 77 26.15 1.95 13.73
N ALA A 78 24.83 1.81 13.75
CA ALA A 78 24.11 1.12 14.80
C ALA A 78 24.07 -0.40 14.58
N SER A 79 23.93 -1.14 15.68
CA SER A 79 23.63 -2.58 15.67
C SER A 79 22.17 -2.80 16.03
N TYR A 80 21.48 -3.63 15.28
CA TYR A 80 20.05 -3.89 15.46
C TYR A 80 19.76 -5.31 15.91
N LYS A 81 18.74 -5.46 16.75
CA LYS A 81 18.25 -6.73 17.29
C LYS A 81 16.92 -7.11 16.63
N PRO A 82 16.56 -8.41 16.67
CA PRO A 82 15.25 -8.85 16.18
C PRO A 82 14.12 -8.08 16.87
N GLY A 83 13.20 -7.53 16.07
CA GLY A 83 12.09 -6.71 16.53
C GLY A 83 12.32 -5.20 16.40
N ASP A 84 13.56 -4.75 16.21
CA ASP A 84 13.85 -3.32 16.01
C ASP A 84 13.17 -2.81 14.74
N ARG A 85 12.63 -1.60 14.82
CA ARG A 85 11.85 -0.95 13.77
C ARG A 85 12.61 0.27 13.27
N VAL A 86 13.04 0.23 12.01
CA VAL A 86 13.85 1.30 11.43
C VAL A 86 13.27 1.81 10.13
N TYR A 87 13.51 3.09 9.84
CA TYR A 87 13.11 3.68 8.57
C TYR A 87 14.24 4.49 7.94
N SER A 88 14.22 4.63 6.62
CA SER A 88 15.14 5.48 5.87
C SER A 88 14.37 6.29 4.84
N VAL A 89 14.73 7.56 4.70
CA VAL A 89 14.09 8.49 3.76
C VAL A 89 15.07 8.86 2.66
N ASN A 90 14.66 8.70 1.41
CA ASN A 90 15.43 9.16 0.26
C ASN A 90 14.85 10.48 -0.26
N ARG A 91 15.57 11.59 -0.01
CA ARG A 91 15.26 12.95 -0.52
C ARG A 91 13.83 13.44 -0.26
N GLY A 92 13.16 12.89 0.76
CA GLY A 92 11.77 13.19 1.10
C GLY A 92 10.77 12.81 0.01
N LYS A 93 11.08 11.80 -0.82
CA LYS A 93 10.21 11.30 -1.90
C LYS A 93 10.01 9.79 -1.91
N ALA A 94 10.75 9.07 -1.06
CA ALA A 94 10.61 7.65 -0.86
C ALA A 94 11.00 7.30 0.57
N VAL A 95 10.33 6.30 1.13
CA VAL A 95 10.56 5.79 2.48
C VAL A 95 10.73 4.27 2.41
N ILE A 96 11.70 3.76 3.16
CA ILE A 96 11.90 2.33 3.39
C ILE A 96 11.64 2.09 4.87
N LEU A 97 10.78 1.12 5.18
CA LEU A 97 10.45 0.69 6.55
C LEU A 97 10.90 -0.77 6.71
N ALA A 98 11.58 -1.07 7.81
CA ALA A 98 12.05 -2.41 8.10
C ALA A 98 11.80 -2.80 9.56
N ILE A 99 11.42 -4.07 9.75
CA ILE A 99 11.40 -4.72 11.06
C ILE A 99 12.46 -5.81 11.01
N ILE A 100 13.45 -5.74 11.90
CA ILE A 100 14.58 -6.67 11.89
C ILE A 100 14.12 -8.06 12.33
N GLY A 101 14.41 -9.06 11.50
CA GLY A 101 14.04 -10.45 11.73
C GLY A 101 15.01 -11.19 12.66
N LYS A 102 14.66 -12.44 13.01
CA LYS A 102 15.51 -13.33 13.82
C LYS A 102 16.64 -13.99 13.02
N LYS A 103 16.45 -14.17 11.71
CA LYS A 103 17.43 -14.79 10.81
C LYS A 103 18.37 -13.70 10.26
N PRO A 104 19.64 -14.04 9.95
CA PRO A 104 20.53 -13.10 9.27
C PRO A 104 19.95 -12.71 7.91
N VAL A 105 20.25 -11.48 7.47
CA VAL A 105 19.76 -10.96 6.18
C VAL A 105 20.20 -11.80 4.98
N SER A 106 21.32 -12.53 5.09
CA SER A 106 21.78 -13.50 4.09
C SER A 106 20.79 -14.65 3.84
N GLY A 107 19.88 -14.91 4.79
CA GLY A 107 18.78 -15.86 4.62
C GLY A 107 17.58 -15.30 3.84
N GLY A 108 17.66 -14.05 3.37
CA GLY A 108 16.61 -13.38 2.60
C GLY A 108 15.75 -12.42 3.44
N VAL A 109 14.87 -11.70 2.74
CA VAL A 109 13.94 -10.71 3.29
C VAL A 109 12.58 -10.82 2.60
N ASN A 110 11.52 -10.46 3.33
CA ASN A 110 10.19 -10.30 2.75
C ASN A 110 9.98 -8.82 2.41
N ILE A 111 9.73 -8.53 1.13
CA ILE A 111 9.57 -7.15 0.64
C ILE A 111 8.15 -6.97 0.13
N ALA A 112 7.48 -5.94 0.63
CA ALA A 112 6.31 -5.34 -0.01
C ALA A 112 6.73 -3.96 -0.51
N ALA A 113 6.49 -3.70 -1.80
CA ALA A 113 6.85 -2.44 -2.45
C ALA A 113 5.61 -1.84 -3.11
N ALA A 114 5.50 -0.52 -3.01
CA ALA A 114 4.50 0.30 -3.69
C ALA A 114 5.16 1.63 -4.09
N HIS A 115 4.53 2.35 -5.02
CA HIS A 115 4.93 3.71 -5.37
C HIS A 115 3.96 4.71 -4.72
N ILE A 116 4.46 5.91 -4.41
CA ILE A 116 3.71 6.96 -3.69
C ILE A 116 3.55 8.24 -4.49
N ASP A 117 4.06 8.26 -5.72
CA ASP A 117 3.74 9.28 -6.70
C ASP A 117 2.42 8.95 -7.42
N SER A 118 1.66 10.01 -7.72
CA SER A 118 0.41 9.93 -8.48
C SER A 118 0.48 10.87 -9.68
N PRO A 119 -0.27 10.60 -10.76
CA PRO A 119 -0.41 11.55 -11.85
C PRO A 119 -0.86 12.93 -11.34
N ARG A 120 -0.19 13.99 -11.80
CA ARG A 120 -0.45 15.36 -11.34
C ARG A 120 -0.10 16.41 -12.41
N ILE A 121 -0.47 17.66 -12.12
CA ILE A 121 -0.19 18.82 -12.95
C ILE A 121 0.90 19.66 -12.27
N ASP A 122 2.04 19.77 -12.94
CA ASP A 122 3.21 20.49 -12.43
C ASP A 122 3.30 21.85 -13.09
N LEU A 123 3.86 22.82 -12.37
CA LEU A 123 4.23 24.10 -12.95
C LEU A 123 5.51 23.94 -13.77
N LYS A 124 5.58 24.60 -14.93
CA LYS A 124 6.85 24.75 -15.67
C LYS A 124 7.83 25.63 -14.87
N GLN A 125 9.11 25.59 -15.23
CA GLN A 125 10.16 26.36 -14.54
C GLN A 125 9.87 27.87 -14.53
N ASN A 126 9.33 28.42 -15.62
CA ASN A 126 8.84 29.79 -15.73
C ASN A 126 7.32 29.77 -16.00
N PRO A 127 6.49 29.64 -14.97
CA PRO A 127 5.08 29.31 -15.16
C PRO A 127 4.20 30.55 -15.34
N LEU A 128 4.50 31.65 -14.64
CA LEU A 128 3.65 32.83 -14.62
C LEU A 128 3.65 33.56 -15.97
N TYR A 129 2.46 33.83 -16.52
CA TYR A 129 2.27 34.69 -17.68
C TYR A 129 0.92 35.40 -17.60
N GLU A 130 0.75 36.46 -18.37
CA GLU A 130 -0.51 37.17 -18.51
C GLU A 130 -1.11 36.91 -19.91
N SER A 131 -2.43 36.76 -19.98
CA SER A 131 -3.19 36.75 -21.22
C SER A 131 -4.55 37.37 -20.96
N GLU A 132 -5.06 38.20 -21.88
CA GLU A 132 -6.41 38.80 -21.76
C GLU A 132 -6.66 39.53 -20.42
N GLY A 133 -5.61 40.10 -19.80
CA GLY A 133 -5.70 40.79 -18.51
C GLY A 133 -5.81 39.87 -17.28
N LEU A 134 -5.58 38.56 -17.43
CA LEU A 134 -5.57 37.58 -16.35
C LEU A 134 -4.19 36.91 -16.22
N GLY A 135 -3.78 36.67 -14.97
CA GLY A 135 -2.56 35.91 -14.65
C GLY A 135 -2.80 34.40 -14.68
N TYR A 136 -1.94 33.68 -15.38
CA TYR A 136 -2.01 32.23 -15.57
C TYR A 136 -0.68 31.55 -15.22
N PHE A 137 -0.74 30.23 -15.02
CA PHE A 137 0.43 29.38 -14.85
C PHE A 137 0.54 28.33 -15.95
N LYS A 138 1.68 28.29 -16.64
CA LYS A 138 2.03 27.21 -17.58
C LYS A 138 2.29 25.93 -16.80
N THR A 139 1.66 24.86 -17.26
CA THR A 139 1.75 23.55 -16.62
C THR A 139 2.41 22.49 -17.52
N HIS A 140 2.76 21.37 -16.91
CA HIS A 140 3.25 20.15 -17.53
C HIS A 140 2.65 18.95 -16.79
N TYR A 141 2.14 17.95 -17.51
CA TYR A 141 1.58 16.77 -16.86
C TYR A 141 2.70 15.84 -16.39
N TYR A 142 2.50 15.22 -15.24
CA TYR A 142 3.28 14.09 -14.75
C TYR A 142 2.37 12.85 -14.73
N GLY A 143 2.81 11.76 -15.36
CA GLY A 143 2.00 10.54 -15.50
C GLY A 143 0.93 10.60 -16.60
N GLY A 144 0.11 9.55 -16.67
CA GLY A 144 -0.92 9.36 -17.72
C GLY A 144 -2.24 10.05 -17.42
N ILE A 145 -2.28 11.38 -17.45
CA ILE A 145 -3.52 12.18 -17.32
C ILE A 145 -4.27 12.27 -18.66
N LYS A 146 -3.56 12.11 -19.77
CA LYS A 146 -4.07 12.29 -21.13
C LYS A 146 -4.14 10.95 -21.87
#